data_AF-A0A5J6MDX7-F1
#
_entry.id   AF-A0A5J6MDX7-F1
#
_cell.length_a   1.000
_cell.length_b   1.000
_cell.length_c   1.000
_cell.angle_alpha   90.00
_cell.angle_beta   90.00
_cell.angle_gamma   90.00
#
_symmetry.space_group_name_H-M   'P 1'
#
loop_
_entity.id
_entity.type
_entity.pdbx_description
1 polymer ?
#
loop_
_entity_poly.entity_id
_entity_poly.type
_entity_poly.pdbx_seq_one_letter_code
_entity_poly.pdbx_strand_id
1 'polypeptide(L)'
;MEQLERDAETRLAEFRQRLGAKDQRTLLDYWLAKRGRRRMPSRADVDPAELVALLPNLMLVDVVDDGARFRFRLVGTRVARSSGEDRTGRFFDEFAFFRAYPNVTDQYRQVAADAEPLLATEIFFNREHGTAYDVERLLLPLGQNEAKADMLLAHFRFMRGPFSRE
;
A
#
# COMPACT_ATOMS: atom_id res chain seq x y z
N MET A 1 23.01 -15.49 -9.88
CA MET A 1 22.34 -14.17 -9.92
C MET A 1 21.30 -14.12 -11.04
N GLU A 2 21.65 -14.51 -12.27
CA GLU A 2 20.73 -14.40 -13.42
C GLU A 2 19.42 -15.21 -13.29
N GLN A 3 19.45 -16.40 -12.70
CA GLN A 3 18.23 -17.18 -12.43
C GLN A 3 17.31 -16.52 -11.40
N LEU A 4 17.87 -16.00 -10.30
CA LEU A 4 17.10 -15.33 -9.24
C LEU A 4 16.45 -14.03 -9.74
N GLU A 5 17.13 -13.28 -10.60
CA GLU A 5 16.57 -12.11 -11.27
C GLU A 5 15.41 -12.50 -12.19
N ARG A 6 15.57 -13.54 -13.02
CA ARG A 6 14.50 -14.05 -13.88
C ARG A 6 13.30 -14.56 -13.08
N ASP A 7 13.53 -15.24 -11.96
CA ASP A 7 12.47 -15.73 -11.09
C ASP A 7 11.72 -14.55 -10.44
N ALA A 8 12.41 -13.49 -10.03
CA ALA A 8 11.79 -12.28 -9.48
C ALA A 8 10.93 -11.53 -10.53
N GLU A 9 11.45 -11.35 -11.75
CA GLU A 9 10.67 -10.74 -12.83
C GLU A 9 9.43 -11.57 -13.19
N THR A 10 9.55 -12.89 -13.20
CA THR A 10 8.43 -13.81 -13.43
C THR A 10 7.36 -13.64 -12.35
N ARG A 11 7.75 -13.62 -11.07
CA ARG A 11 6.83 -13.40 -9.95
C ARG A 11 6.11 -12.05 -10.03
N LEU A 12 6.80 -10.99 -10.44
CA LEU A 12 6.18 -9.67 -10.62
C LEU A 12 5.22 -9.62 -11.80
N ALA A 13 5.53 -10.32 -12.90
CA ALA A 13 4.62 -10.43 -14.04
C ALA A 13 3.33 -11.18 -13.66
N GLU A 14 3.45 -12.29 -12.92
CA GLU A 14 2.30 -13.02 -12.37
C GLU A 14 1.51 -12.18 -11.36
N PHE A 15 2.20 -11.47 -10.47
CA PHE A 15 1.57 -10.55 -9.52
C PHE A 15 0.75 -9.48 -10.24
N ARG A 16 1.30 -8.88 -11.31
CA ARG A 16 0.61 -7.90 -12.14
C ARG A 16 -0.67 -8.47 -12.77
N GLN A 17 -0.65 -9.73 -13.22
CA GLN A 17 -1.82 -10.37 -13.83
C GLN A 17 -2.97 -10.58 -12.83
N ARG A 18 -2.66 -10.69 -11.53
CA ARG A 18 -3.67 -10.81 -10.46
C ARG A 18 -4.42 -9.50 -10.18
N LEU A 19 -3.84 -8.35 -10.55
CA LEU A 19 -4.46 -7.05 -10.31
C LEU A 19 -5.65 -6.84 -11.27
N GLY A 20 -6.87 -6.87 -10.74
CA GLY A 20 -8.09 -6.67 -11.51
C GLY A 20 -8.36 -5.20 -11.88
N ALA A 21 -7.90 -4.24 -11.07
CA ALA A 21 -8.18 -2.81 -11.24
C ALA A 21 -7.18 -2.13 -12.20
N LYS A 22 -7.68 -1.22 -13.06
CA LYS A 22 -6.84 -0.39 -13.93
C LYS A 22 -5.86 0.44 -13.10
N ASP A 23 -6.36 1.11 -12.07
CA ASP A 23 -5.58 2.04 -11.24
C ASP A 23 -4.43 1.36 -10.49
N GLN A 24 -4.68 0.17 -9.93
CA GLN A 24 -3.63 -0.62 -9.28
C GLN A 24 -2.60 -1.16 -10.26
N ARG A 25 -3.00 -1.56 -11.47
CA ARG A 25 -2.05 -1.90 -12.54
C ARG A 25 -1.22 -0.69 -12.95
N THR A 26 -1.85 0.47 -13.12
CA THR A 26 -1.15 1.73 -13.44
C THR A 26 -0.12 2.08 -12.35
N LEU A 27 -0.49 1.92 -11.08
CA LEU A 27 0.42 2.18 -9.98
C LEU A 27 1.59 1.18 -9.94
N LEU A 28 1.31 -0.12 -10.13
CA LEU A 28 2.36 -1.12 -10.18
C LEU A 28 3.32 -0.87 -11.35
N ASP A 29 2.79 -0.55 -12.53
CA ASP A 29 3.58 -0.24 -13.72
C ASP A 29 4.49 0.97 -13.50
N TYR A 30 3.95 2.01 -12.86
CA TYR A 30 4.73 3.16 -12.41
C TYR A 30 5.85 2.76 -11.46
N TRP A 31 5.53 1.96 -10.44
CA TRP A 31 6.50 1.49 -9.44
C TRP A 31 7.61 0.64 -10.08
N LEU A 32 7.25 -0.26 -11.01
CA LEU A 32 8.19 -1.06 -11.79
C LEU A 32 9.10 -0.17 -12.64
N ALA A 33 8.57 0.88 -13.26
CA ALA A 33 9.37 1.84 -14.02
C ALA A 33 10.36 2.59 -13.12
N LYS A 34 9.95 3.04 -11.92
CA LYS A 34 10.82 3.77 -10.99
C LYS A 34 11.89 2.89 -10.36
N ARG A 35 11.60 1.62 -10.05
CA ARG A 35 12.62 0.71 -9.46
C ARG A 35 13.72 0.39 -10.48
N GLY A 36 13.36 0.29 -11.77
CA GLY A 36 14.26 -0.20 -12.81
C GLY A 36 14.73 -1.62 -12.49
N ARG A 37 16.04 -1.80 -12.30
CA ARG A 37 16.63 -3.11 -11.92
C ARG A 37 16.72 -3.34 -10.41
N ARG A 38 16.46 -2.34 -9.58
CA ARG A 38 16.48 -2.45 -8.11
C ARG A 38 15.30 -3.27 -7.62
N ARG A 39 15.40 -3.83 -6.41
CA ARG A 39 14.27 -4.53 -5.78
C ARG A 39 13.04 -3.64 -5.58
N MET A 40 13.27 -2.36 -5.27
CA MET A 40 12.23 -1.35 -5.09
C MET A 40 12.77 0.06 -5.38
N PRO A 41 11.92 1.04 -5.69
CA PRO A 41 12.32 2.44 -5.79
C PRO A 41 12.46 3.05 -4.39
N SER A 42 13.21 4.15 -4.31
CA SER A 42 13.22 4.99 -3.13
C SER A 42 12.01 5.93 -3.13
N ARG A 43 11.68 6.51 -1.97
CA ARG A 43 10.67 7.57 -1.92
C ARG A 43 11.03 8.76 -2.82
N ALA A 44 12.31 9.09 -2.99
CA ALA A 44 12.74 10.23 -3.82
C ALA A 44 12.47 10.01 -5.31
N ASP A 45 12.34 8.76 -5.76
CA ASP A 45 12.01 8.41 -7.14
C ASP A 45 10.51 8.62 -7.47
N VAL A 46 9.67 8.76 -6.44
CA VAL A 46 8.22 8.92 -6.57
C VAL A 46 7.85 10.40 -6.61
N ASP A 47 7.39 10.86 -7.77
CA ASP A 47 6.78 12.18 -7.94
C ASP A 47 5.26 12.09 -7.80
N PRO A 48 4.66 12.72 -6.77
CA PRO A 48 3.20 12.77 -6.62
C PRO A 48 2.46 13.37 -7.82
N ALA A 49 3.10 14.25 -8.61
CA ALA A 49 2.50 14.86 -9.78
C ALA A 49 2.19 13.82 -10.89
N GLU A 50 2.95 12.75 -10.96
CA GLU A 50 2.71 11.63 -11.90
C GLU A 50 1.56 10.72 -11.43
N LEU A 51 1.15 10.84 -10.16
CA LEU A 51 0.14 9.99 -9.53
C LEU A 51 -1.15 10.73 -9.18
N VAL A 52 -1.35 11.95 -9.70
CA VAL A 52 -2.48 12.84 -9.31
C VAL A 52 -3.83 12.14 -9.34
N ALA A 53 -4.11 11.34 -10.38
CA ALA A 53 -5.38 10.61 -10.51
C ALA A 53 -5.58 9.53 -9.42
N LEU A 54 -4.50 9.04 -8.83
CA LEU A 54 -4.50 7.98 -7.81
C LEU A 54 -4.42 8.54 -6.38
N LEU A 55 -3.95 9.79 -6.20
CA LEU A 55 -3.73 10.41 -4.89
C LEU A 55 -4.92 10.29 -3.91
N PRO A 56 -6.20 10.45 -4.32
CA PRO A 56 -7.31 10.32 -3.38
C PRO A 56 -7.39 8.94 -2.70
N ASN A 57 -6.88 7.91 -3.35
CA ASN A 57 -6.95 6.50 -2.93
C ASN A 57 -5.60 5.95 -2.43
N LEU A 58 -4.59 6.82 -2.25
CA LEU A 58 -3.25 6.42 -1.82
C LEU A 58 -3.00 6.67 -0.33
N MET A 59 -2.05 5.94 0.24
CA MET A 59 -1.38 6.30 1.48
C MET A 59 0.13 6.15 1.33
N LEU A 60 0.88 7.02 2.01
CA LEU A 60 2.29 6.79 2.32
C LEU A 60 2.41 6.47 3.80
N VAL A 61 3.15 5.41 4.11
CA VAL A 61 3.33 4.93 5.47
C VAL A 61 4.81 4.79 5.76
N ASP A 62 5.33 5.53 6.74
CA ASP A 62 6.70 5.35 7.21
C ASP A 62 6.79 4.04 8.00
N VAL A 63 7.86 3.29 7.77
CA VAL A 63 8.27 2.13 8.57
C VAL A 63 9.21 2.63 9.65
N VAL A 64 8.86 2.40 10.91
CA VAL A 64 9.55 2.95 12.09
C VAL A 64 10.04 1.81 12.97
N ASP A 65 11.13 2.04 13.70
CA ASP A 65 11.73 1.08 14.64
C ASP A 65 11.97 -0.30 13.99
N ASP A 66 12.60 -0.28 12.81
CA ASP A 66 12.94 -1.48 12.03
C ASP A 66 11.73 -2.38 11.68
N GLY A 67 10.58 -1.77 11.37
CA GLY A 67 9.36 -2.52 11.03
C GLY A 67 8.50 -2.91 12.23
N ALA A 68 8.84 -2.46 13.43
CA ALA A 68 8.00 -2.64 14.60
C ALA A 68 6.76 -1.74 14.59
N ARG A 69 6.87 -0.52 14.03
CA ARG A 69 5.80 0.49 14.04
C ARG A 69 5.58 1.12 12.67
N PHE A 70 4.38 1.64 12.47
CA PHE A 70 3.97 2.27 11.21
C PHE A 70 3.31 3.61 11.49
N ARG A 71 3.71 4.63 10.73
CA ARG A 71 3.19 6.00 10.85
C ARG A 71 2.58 6.46 9.53
N PHE A 72 1.37 7.00 9.59
CA PHE A 72 0.75 7.63 8.41
C PHE A 72 1.54 8.88 8.03
N ARG A 73 2.19 8.87 6.87
CA ARG A 73 2.89 10.04 6.33
C ARG A 73 1.97 10.90 5.47
N LEU A 74 1.11 10.26 4.69
CA LEU A 74 0.10 10.89 3.85
C LEU A 74 -1.10 9.95 3.75
N VAL A 75 -2.30 10.52 3.81
CA VAL A 75 -3.55 9.81 3.57
C VAL A 75 -4.32 10.53 2.48
N GLY A 76 -4.67 9.79 1.42
CA GLY A 76 -5.50 10.30 0.33
C GLY A 76 -6.89 10.68 0.81
N THR A 77 -7.47 11.71 0.21
CA THR A 77 -8.73 12.32 0.67
C THR A 77 -9.91 11.33 0.73
N ARG A 78 -10.01 10.40 -0.22
CA ARG A 78 -11.06 9.37 -0.20
C ARG A 78 -10.79 8.29 0.84
N VAL A 79 -9.52 7.94 1.08
CA VAL A 79 -9.14 7.05 2.19
C VAL A 79 -9.50 7.68 3.52
N ALA A 80 -9.14 8.95 3.75
CA ALA A 80 -9.45 9.69 4.98
C ALA A 80 -10.97 9.77 5.24
N ARG A 81 -11.75 10.08 4.20
CA ARG A 81 -13.22 10.07 4.27
C ARG A 81 -13.77 8.69 4.58
N SER A 82 -13.20 7.63 3.99
CA SER A 82 -13.64 6.25 4.26
C SER A 82 -13.36 5.81 5.70
N SER A 83 -12.30 6.34 6.32
CA SER A 83 -11.94 6.09 7.71
C SER A 83 -12.64 7.01 8.73
N GLY A 84 -13.30 8.08 8.27
CA GLY A 84 -13.97 9.08 9.12
C GLY A 84 -13.05 10.15 9.71
N GLU A 85 -11.75 10.09 9.43
CA GLU A 85 -10.75 11.01 9.97
C GLU A 85 -9.49 11.01 9.10
N ASP A 86 -8.77 12.14 9.06
CA ASP A 86 -7.39 12.20 8.56
C ASP A 86 -6.44 11.72 9.66
N ARG A 87 -5.68 10.67 9.36
CA ARG A 87 -4.75 10.00 10.29
C ARG A 87 -3.31 10.45 10.12
N THR A 88 -3.04 11.42 9.25
CA THR A 88 -1.70 11.90 8.93
C THR A 88 -0.93 12.29 10.20
N GLY A 89 0.32 11.82 10.29
CA GLY A 89 1.22 12.04 11.42
C GLY A 89 1.09 11.03 12.57
N ARG A 90 0.02 10.22 12.62
CA ARG A 90 -0.28 9.29 13.72
C ARG A 90 0.23 7.87 13.45
N PHE A 91 0.35 7.07 14.50
CA PHE A 91 0.76 5.67 14.41
C PHE A 91 -0.44 4.73 14.28
N PHE A 92 -0.23 3.59 13.62
CA PHE A 92 -1.25 2.54 13.48
C PHE A 92 -1.73 2.05 14.85
N ASP A 93 -0.81 1.87 15.79
CA ASP A 93 -1.08 1.33 17.14
C ASP A 93 -1.98 2.23 18.01
N GLU A 94 -2.18 3.50 17.63
CA GLU A 94 -3.10 4.40 18.30
C GLU A 94 -4.57 4.04 18.03
N PHE A 95 -4.87 3.43 16.88
CA PHE A 95 -6.24 3.16 16.46
C PHE A 95 -6.69 1.76 16.87
N ALA A 96 -7.89 1.67 17.46
CA ALA A 96 -8.47 0.40 17.88
C ALA A 96 -8.64 -0.61 16.72
N PHE A 97 -8.79 -0.11 15.49
CA PHE A 97 -8.87 -0.91 14.29
C PHE A 97 -7.63 -1.83 14.14
N PHE A 98 -6.41 -1.31 14.21
CA PHE A 98 -5.21 -2.13 14.01
C PHE A 98 -4.93 -3.09 15.16
N ARG A 99 -5.51 -2.84 16.34
CA ARG A 99 -5.52 -3.80 17.45
C ARG A 99 -6.53 -4.93 17.25
N ALA A 100 -7.69 -4.62 16.66
CA ALA A 100 -8.73 -5.60 16.36
C ALA A 100 -8.41 -6.46 15.13
N TYR A 101 -7.63 -5.94 14.19
CA TYR A 101 -7.25 -6.59 12.93
C TYR A 101 -5.72 -6.64 12.78
N PRO A 102 -5.02 -7.45 13.60
CA PRO A 102 -3.55 -7.52 13.59
C PRO A 102 -3.00 -8.00 12.23
N ASN A 103 -3.76 -8.84 11.52
CA ASN A 103 -3.42 -9.30 10.17
C ASN A 103 -3.15 -8.15 9.20
N VAL A 104 -3.86 -7.02 9.36
CA VAL A 104 -3.63 -5.83 8.54
C VAL A 104 -2.24 -5.26 8.79
N THR A 105 -1.81 -5.15 10.05
CA THR A 105 -0.47 -4.65 10.39
C THR A 105 0.60 -5.66 9.97
N ASP A 106 0.33 -6.96 10.09
CA ASP A 106 1.25 -8.02 9.68
C ASP A 106 1.53 -8.00 8.18
N GLN A 107 0.54 -7.68 7.35
CA GLN A 107 0.73 -7.48 5.90
C GLN A 107 1.71 -6.32 5.60
N TYR A 108 1.66 -5.22 6.35
CA TYR A 108 2.60 -4.10 6.18
C TYR A 108 4.00 -4.50 6.63
N ARG A 109 4.10 -5.28 7.73
CA ARG A 109 5.38 -5.80 8.21
C ARG A 109 6.00 -6.77 7.21
N GLN A 110 5.21 -7.64 6.60
CA GLN A 110 5.67 -8.57 5.58
C GLN A 110 6.26 -7.81 4.39
N VAL A 111 5.53 -6.84 3.83
CA VAL A 111 6.03 -6.03 2.69
C VAL A 111 7.28 -5.25 3.06
N ALA A 112 7.35 -4.72 4.29
CA ALA A 112 8.54 -4.01 4.77
C ALA A 112 9.78 -4.92 4.86
N ALA A 113 9.60 -6.14 5.37
CA ALA A 113 10.68 -7.11 5.56
C ALA A 113 11.11 -7.77 4.24
N ASP A 114 10.16 -8.20 3.43
CA ASP A 114 10.43 -8.95 2.20
C ASP A 114 10.86 -8.02 1.06
N ALA A 115 10.49 -6.74 1.12
CA ALA A 115 10.62 -5.79 0.02
C ALA A 115 9.95 -6.29 -1.27
N GLU A 116 8.78 -6.94 -1.13
CA GLU A 116 7.97 -7.45 -2.24
C GLU A 116 6.54 -6.89 -2.21
N PRO A 117 5.93 -6.62 -3.38
CA PRO A 117 4.53 -6.22 -3.47
C PRO A 117 3.55 -7.22 -2.86
N LEU A 118 2.49 -6.71 -2.24
CA LEU A 118 1.40 -7.53 -1.68
C LEU A 118 0.04 -6.98 -2.10
N LEU A 119 -0.88 -7.88 -2.45
CA LEU A 119 -2.28 -7.58 -2.70
C LEU A 119 -3.12 -8.28 -1.64
N ALA A 120 -3.90 -7.51 -0.87
CA ALA A 120 -4.77 -8.01 0.17
C ALA A 120 -6.21 -7.55 -0.06
N THR A 121 -7.16 -8.43 0.20
CA THR A 121 -8.59 -8.10 0.18
C THR A 121 -9.14 -8.30 1.58
N GLU A 122 -9.74 -7.25 2.14
CA GLU A 122 -10.27 -7.24 3.50
C GLU A 122 -11.65 -6.59 3.52
N ILE A 123 -12.49 -7.03 4.45
CA ILE A 123 -13.77 -6.37 4.74
C ILE A 123 -13.53 -5.46 5.94
N PHE A 124 -13.75 -4.16 5.76
CA PHE A 124 -13.63 -3.18 6.82
C PHE A 124 -15.01 -2.70 7.26
N PHE A 125 -15.12 -2.36 8.55
CA PHE A 125 -16.33 -1.79 9.12
C PHE A 125 -16.08 -0.32 9.46
N ASN A 126 -16.79 0.58 8.79
CA ASN A 126 -16.81 1.98 9.19
C ASN A 126 -17.79 2.12 10.37
N ARG A 127 -17.25 2.42 11.56
CA ARG A 127 -18.05 2.59 12.78
C ARG A 127 -18.87 3.89 12.81
N GLU A 128 -18.43 4.92 12.11
CA GLU A 128 -19.14 6.20 12.01
C GLU A 128 -20.43 6.09 11.19
N HIS A 129 -20.42 5.27 10.13
CA HIS A 129 -21.57 5.08 9.25
C HIS A 129 -22.30 3.74 9.45
N GLY A 130 -21.77 2.85 10.29
CA GLY A 130 -22.37 1.52 10.55
C GLY A 130 -22.36 0.59 9.34
N THR A 131 -21.45 0.82 8.37
CA THR A 131 -21.42 0.08 7.10
C THR A 131 -20.12 -0.71 6.92
N ALA A 132 -20.25 -1.95 6.44
CA ALA A 132 -19.13 -2.72 5.92
C ALA A 132 -18.79 -2.29 4.48
N TYR A 133 -17.50 -2.35 4.14
CA TYR A 133 -17.01 -2.11 2.79
C TYR A 133 -15.85 -3.06 2.47
N ASP A 134 -15.84 -3.55 1.24
CA ASP A 134 -14.81 -4.49 0.75
C ASP A 134 -13.70 -3.67 0.10
N VAL A 135 -12.46 -3.86 0.57
CA VAL A 135 -11.30 -3.13 0.05
C VAL A 135 -10.25 -4.11 -0.43
N GLU A 136 -9.78 -3.88 -1.66
CA GLU A 136 -8.56 -4.45 -2.19
C GLU A 136 -7.43 -3.42 -2.01
N ARG A 137 -6.34 -3.82 -1.35
CA ARG A 137 -5.19 -2.97 -1.07
C ARG A 137 -3.97 -3.52 -1.77
N LEU A 138 -3.37 -2.69 -2.61
CA LEU A 138 -2.05 -2.92 -3.18
C LEU A 138 -1.02 -2.23 -2.29
N LEU A 139 -0.08 -2.99 -1.72
CA LEU A 139 1.02 -2.49 -0.92
C LEU A 139 2.31 -2.63 -1.74
N LEU A 140 3.03 -1.52 -1.89
CA LEU A 140 4.28 -1.44 -2.64
C LEU A 140 5.39 -0.92 -1.73
N PRO A 141 6.52 -1.63 -1.62
CA PRO A 141 7.61 -1.21 -0.77
C PRO A 141 8.40 -0.08 -1.44
N LEU A 142 8.89 0.85 -0.63
CA LEU A 142 9.83 1.91 -0.99
C LEU A 142 11.00 1.85 -0.01
N GLY A 143 12.23 2.01 -0.50
CA GLY A 143 13.39 2.01 0.38
C GLY A 143 14.65 2.56 -0.25
N GLN A 144 15.52 3.11 0.59
CA GLN A 144 16.86 3.55 0.16
C GLN A 144 17.84 2.40 -0.04
N ASN A 145 17.64 1.26 0.64
CA ASN A 145 18.48 0.07 0.51
C ASN A 145 17.69 -1.08 -0.13
N GLU A 146 18.37 -2.12 -0.62
CA GLU A 146 17.69 -3.27 -1.26
C GLU A 146 17.23 -4.35 -0.27
N ALA A 147 17.51 -4.20 1.02
CA ALA A 147 17.23 -5.23 2.03
C ALA A 147 15.80 -5.11 2.59
N LYS A 148 15.39 -3.92 3.04
CA LYS A 148 14.11 -3.67 3.72
C LYS A 148 13.54 -2.31 3.35
N ALA A 149 12.21 -2.22 3.30
CA ALA A 149 11.51 -0.98 3.02
C ALA A 149 11.54 -0.04 4.23
N ASP A 150 11.76 1.25 3.99
CA ASP A 150 11.63 2.32 4.98
C ASP A 150 10.28 3.05 4.86
N MET A 151 9.56 2.80 3.77
CA MET A 151 8.24 3.37 3.50
C MET A 151 7.42 2.43 2.64
N LEU A 152 6.10 2.48 2.78
CA LEU A 152 5.17 1.76 1.90
C LEU A 152 4.26 2.76 1.18
N LEU A 153 3.99 2.48 -0.08
CA LEU A 153 2.95 3.11 -0.88
C LEU A 153 1.77 2.14 -0.97
N ALA A 154 0.63 2.54 -0.41
CA ALA A 154 -0.57 1.71 -0.38
C ALA A 154 -1.66 2.33 -1.26
N HIS A 155 -2.33 1.54 -2.10
CA HIS A 155 -3.47 1.97 -2.90
C HIS A 155 -4.73 1.18 -2.57
N PHE A 156 -5.82 1.90 -2.38
CA PHE A 156 -7.10 1.38 -1.96
C PHE A 156 -8.06 1.31 -3.14
N ARG A 157 -8.66 0.15 -3.35
CA ARG A 157 -9.79 -0.01 -4.27
C ARG A 157 -10.99 -0.47 -3.46
N PHE A 158 -12.00 0.39 -3.39
CA PHE A 158 -13.27 0.10 -2.74
C PHE A 158 -14.17 -0.69 -3.70
N MET A 159 -14.37 -1.97 -3.43
CA MET A 159 -15.12 -2.87 -4.32
C MET A 159 -16.62 -2.88 -3.99
N ARG A 160 -16.97 -2.77 -2.71
CA ARG A 160 -18.36 -2.70 -2.23
C ARG A 160 -18.49 -1.69 -1.10
N GLY A 161 -19.73 -1.24 -0.86
CA GLY A 161 -20.06 -0.25 0.18
C GLY A 161 -20.22 1.17 -0.37
N PRO A 162 -20.48 2.16 0.50
CA PRO A 162 -20.81 3.53 0.08
C PRO A 162 -19.68 4.20 -0.72
N PHE A 163 -18.45 3.75 -0.56
CA PHE A 163 -17.27 4.29 -1.23
C PHE A 163 -16.92 3.60 -2.55
N SER A 164 -17.70 2.63 -3.05
CA SER A 164 -17.34 1.86 -4.26
C SER A 164 -17.75 2.49 -5.60
N ARG A 165 -18.58 3.55 -5.58
CA ARG A 165 -19.15 4.18 -6.78
C ARG A 165 -18.57 5.57 -7.09
N GLU A 166 -17.57 6.00 -6.33
CA GLU A 166 -16.87 7.27 -6.53
C GLU A 166 -15.68 7.13 -7.48
#